data_AF-A0A9Q0GQC1-F1
#
_entry.id   AF-A0A9Q0GQC1-F1
#
_cell.length_a   1.000
_cell.length_b   1.000
_cell.length_c   1.000
_cell.angle_alpha   90.00
_cell.angle_beta   90.00
_cell.angle_gamma   90.00
#
_symmetry.space_group_name_H-M   'P 1'
#
loop_
_entity.id
_entity.type
_entity.pdbx_description
1 polymer ?
#
loop_
_entity_poly.entity_id
_entity_poly.type
_entity_poly.pdbx_seq_one_letter_code
_entity_poly.pdbx_strand_id
1 'polypeptide(L)'
;MMMNIQMMKRYRVLALSSTVDGYNDEYSPSSLLSMSMAGVDMNMRSAVAAVEGILRYRFRDKTLLQAALTHSSYTDSASYQRLEFVGDAALGLALAEYIFRTYPGLDPGQLSLLRAANISTENLARVAVRHELYLHVRHNAPSLDAKISEFVLAVQEEIGAVTYCGSVKAPKILADIVESVAAAVYVDCNYDLKALWKVFKLLMEPIATLETLHNQPQPVTTLFEFCQKLGKQVDIKHWRKGSKNIASVYVDGNLIGSCSSEQKEIAKLNAAKEALQKLWPSEFSEMKIEVRSGSVEIQGAKNKLNELCAKKKWCQAKYKLERAVGPPHDRKFISLVQIVTVAGTYFTAGDIRSRLKDAENSAASNMLHGLRDI
;
A
#
# COMPACT_ATOMS: atom_id res chain seq x y z
N MET A 1 -20.34 16.56 -11.53
CA MET A 1 -21.08 15.59 -12.34
C MET A 1 -21.11 14.29 -11.56
N MET A 2 -22.20 14.05 -10.84
CA MET A 2 -22.43 12.90 -9.95
C MET A 2 -23.02 11.74 -10.76
N MET A 3 -22.41 10.55 -10.65
CA MET A 3 -22.93 9.22 -11.04
C MET A 3 -22.00 8.20 -10.34
N ASN A 4 -22.42 7.12 -9.68
CA ASN A 4 -23.75 6.56 -9.43
C ASN A 4 -23.61 5.52 -8.28
N ILE A 5 -24.24 5.76 -7.12
CA ILE A 5 -24.22 4.90 -5.91
C ILE A 5 -25.35 3.86 -6.00
N GLN A 6 -25.31 2.95 -6.99
CA GLN A 6 -26.48 2.09 -7.25
C GLN A 6 -26.22 0.61 -7.63
N MET A 7 -25.04 0.06 -7.33
CA MET A 7 -24.74 -1.37 -7.57
C MET A 7 -24.45 -2.20 -6.30
N MET A 8 -25.03 -1.84 -5.14
CA MET A 8 -24.89 -2.65 -3.91
C MET A 8 -26.23 -3.04 -3.23
N LYS A 9 -27.30 -3.22 -4.01
CA LYS A 9 -28.59 -3.73 -3.49
C LYS A 9 -29.22 -4.80 -4.36
N ARG A 10 -28.52 -5.92 -4.62
CA ARG A 10 -29.13 -7.15 -5.14
C ARG A 10 -28.44 -8.42 -4.63
N TYR A 11 -28.47 -8.63 -3.33
CA TYR A 11 -28.47 -9.98 -2.76
C TYR A 11 -29.60 -10.05 -1.75
N ARG A 12 -30.78 -10.48 -2.22
CA ARG A 12 -31.90 -10.85 -1.36
C ARG A 12 -32.19 -12.32 -1.61
N VAL A 13 -31.96 -13.08 -0.54
CA VAL A 13 -32.39 -14.44 -0.28
C VAL A 13 -33.77 -14.72 -0.89
N LEU A 14 -33.86 -15.72 -1.76
CA LEU A 14 -35.12 -16.40 -2.09
C LEU A 14 -34.96 -17.86 -1.69
N ALA A 15 -35.32 -18.14 -0.43
CA ALA A 15 -35.66 -19.47 0.03
C ALA A 15 -37.18 -19.63 -0.08
N LEU A 16 -37.59 -20.62 -0.88
CA LEU A 16 -38.76 -21.49 -0.74
C LEU A 16 -40.13 -20.84 -0.43
N SER A 17 -40.99 -20.76 -1.45
CA SER A 17 -42.26 -21.50 -1.42
C SER A 17 -42.84 -21.65 -2.84
N SER A 18 -43.14 -22.88 -3.24
CA SER A 18 -44.18 -23.15 -4.23
C SER A 18 -44.68 -24.58 -4.02
N THR A 19 -45.94 -24.66 -3.63
CA THR A 19 -46.77 -25.85 -3.64
C THR A 19 -46.89 -26.42 -5.06
N VAL A 20 -46.70 -27.73 -5.12
CA VAL A 20 -47.05 -28.75 -6.12
C VAL A 20 -47.99 -28.31 -7.25
N ASP A 21 -47.58 -28.54 -8.51
CA ASP A 21 -48.32 -29.38 -9.45
C ASP A 21 -47.40 -29.91 -10.56
N GLY A 22 -47.62 -31.18 -10.91
CA GLY A 22 -46.61 -32.08 -11.46
C GLY A 22 -46.19 -31.87 -12.91
N TYR A 23 -44.96 -32.30 -13.19
CA TYR A 23 -44.55 -32.87 -14.47
C TYR A 23 -43.39 -33.84 -14.18
N ASN A 24 -43.61 -35.12 -14.50
CA ASN A 24 -42.58 -36.14 -14.49
C ASN A 24 -41.63 -35.85 -15.66
N ASP A 25 -40.36 -35.60 -15.36
CA ASP A 25 -39.26 -35.95 -16.25
C ASP A 25 -38.08 -36.40 -15.39
N GLU A 26 -37.66 -37.64 -15.61
CA GLU A 26 -36.50 -38.27 -15.00
C GLU A 26 -35.22 -37.54 -15.44
N TYR A 27 -34.84 -36.48 -14.72
CA TYR A 27 -33.51 -35.90 -14.85
C TYR A 27 -32.50 -36.84 -14.18
N SER A 28 -31.75 -37.58 -15.00
CA SER A 28 -30.61 -38.37 -14.55
C SER A 28 -29.61 -37.50 -13.74
N PRO A 29 -28.98 -38.01 -12.67
CA PRO A 29 -28.00 -37.24 -11.88
C PRO A 29 -26.87 -36.62 -12.72
N SER A 30 -26.54 -37.26 -13.85
CA SER A 30 -25.53 -36.82 -14.82
C SER A 30 -25.86 -35.50 -15.52
N SER A 31 -27.14 -35.23 -15.82
CA SER A 31 -27.54 -33.99 -16.50
C SER A 31 -27.52 -32.78 -15.57
N LEU A 32 -27.91 -32.96 -14.30
CA LEU A 32 -27.79 -31.94 -13.25
C LEU A 32 -26.33 -31.60 -12.91
N LEU A 33 -25.45 -32.61 -12.88
CA LEU A 33 -24.00 -32.40 -12.77
C LEU A 33 -23.45 -31.65 -14.00
N SER A 34 -23.88 -31.99 -15.22
CA SER A 34 -23.42 -31.30 -16.43
C SER A 34 -23.85 -29.83 -16.52
N MET A 35 -25.06 -29.49 -16.06
CA MET A 35 -25.56 -28.11 -15.99
C MET A 35 -24.86 -27.29 -14.90
N SER A 36 -24.59 -27.89 -13.75
CA SER A 36 -23.79 -27.31 -12.66
C SER A 36 -22.35 -27.01 -13.13
N MET A 37 -21.71 -27.97 -13.78
CA MET A 37 -20.36 -27.82 -14.32
C MET A 37 -20.28 -26.77 -15.43
N ALA A 38 -21.29 -26.68 -16.31
CA ALA A 38 -21.34 -25.67 -17.36
C ALA A 38 -21.48 -24.24 -16.81
N GLY A 39 -22.27 -24.03 -15.75
CA GLY A 39 -22.42 -22.73 -15.08
C GLY A 39 -21.15 -22.29 -14.35
N VAL A 40 -20.46 -23.23 -13.70
CA VAL A 40 -19.18 -22.98 -13.02
C VAL A 40 -18.05 -22.68 -14.02
N ASP A 41 -18.00 -23.40 -15.14
CA ASP A 41 -17.00 -23.22 -16.19
C ASP A 41 -17.18 -21.88 -16.95
N MET A 42 -18.43 -21.44 -17.15
CA MET A 42 -18.71 -20.10 -17.71
C MET A 42 -18.24 -18.97 -16.79
N ASN A 43 -18.39 -19.12 -15.47
CA ASN A 43 -17.91 -18.13 -14.50
C ASN A 43 -16.37 -18.04 -14.53
N MET A 44 -15.69 -19.18 -14.63
CA MET A 44 -14.22 -19.21 -14.69
C MET A 44 -13.68 -18.60 -15.97
N ARG A 45 -14.32 -18.86 -17.12
CA ARG A 45 -13.94 -18.24 -18.40
C ARG A 45 -14.06 -16.71 -18.37
N SER A 46 -15.11 -16.19 -17.71
CA SER A 46 -15.29 -14.75 -17.50
C SER A 46 -14.20 -14.16 -16.60
N ALA A 47 -13.90 -14.82 -15.47
CA ALA A 47 -12.83 -14.42 -14.56
C ALA A 47 -11.46 -14.36 -15.25
N VAL A 48 -11.13 -15.39 -16.06
CA VAL A 48 -9.91 -15.42 -16.87
C VAL A 48 -9.85 -14.23 -17.83
N ALA A 49 -10.92 -13.96 -18.58
CA ALA A 49 -10.96 -12.85 -19.52
C ALA A 49 -10.81 -11.48 -18.83
N ALA A 50 -11.43 -11.31 -17.66
CA ALA A 50 -11.30 -10.10 -16.86
C ALA A 50 -9.85 -9.89 -16.40
N VAL A 51 -9.20 -10.92 -15.87
CA VAL A 51 -7.81 -10.83 -15.40
C VAL A 51 -6.82 -10.66 -16.56
N GLU A 52 -7.05 -11.28 -17.73
CA GLU A 52 -6.30 -10.97 -18.96
C GLU A 52 -6.39 -9.47 -19.33
N GLY A 53 -7.59 -8.87 -19.16
CA GLY A 53 -7.81 -7.44 -19.36
C GLY A 53 -7.07 -6.55 -18.36
N ILE A 54 -7.09 -6.92 -17.07
CA ILE A 54 -6.36 -6.23 -16.00
C ILE A 54 -4.85 -6.25 -16.28
N LEU A 55 -4.31 -7.41 -16.63
CA LEU A 55 -2.88 -7.60 -16.92
C LEU A 55 -2.46 -7.02 -18.28
N ARG A 56 -3.42 -6.77 -19.18
CA ARG A 56 -3.17 -6.48 -20.61
C ARG A 56 -2.28 -7.56 -21.26
N TYR A 57 -2.49 -8.80 -20.85
CA TYR A 57 -1.73 -9.97 -21.27
C TYR A 57 -2.70 -11.09 -21.63
N ARG A 58 -2.52 -11.69 -22.82
CA ARG A 58 -3.30 -12.84 -23.25
C ARG A 58 -2.46 -14.10 -23.07
N PHE A 59 -2.96 -15.03 -22.26
CA PHE A 59 -2.29 -16.30 -21.99
C PHE A 59 -2.35 -17.22 -23.19
N ARG A 60 -1.25 -17.94 -23.44
CA ARG A 60 -1.22 -19.05 -24.40
C ARG A 60 -1.89 -20.27 -23.79
N ASP A 61 -1.55 -20.56 -22.54
CA ASP A 61 -2.21 -21.56 -21.73
C ASP A 61 -3.06 -20.91 -20.63
N LYS A 62 -4.37 -20.82 -20.89
CA LYS A 62 -5.34 -20.25 -19.93
C LYS A 62 -5.50 -21.11 -18.68
N THR A 63 -5.12 -22.39 -18.70
CA THR A 63 -5.24 -23.26 -17.52
C THR A 63 -4.31 -22.83 -16.40
N LEU A 64 -3.17 -22.18 -16.72
CA LEU A 64 -2.27 -21.57 -15.74
C LEU A 64 -2.97 -20.48 -14.93
N LEU A 65 -3.67 -19.56 -15.63
CA LEU A 65 -4.42 -18.50 -14.96
C LEU A 65 -5.63 -19.08 -14.20
N GLN A 66 -6.27 -20.13 -14.71
CA GLN A 66 -7.34 -20.79 -13.99
C GLN A 66 -6.87 -21.39 -12.65
N ALA A 67 -5.73 -22.07 -12.66
CA ALA A 67 -5.12 -22.61 -11.44
C ALA A 67 -4.70 -21.48 -10.49
N ALA A 68 -4.10 -20.39 -11.01
CA ALA A 68 -3.69 -19.24 -10.21
C ALA A 68 -4.85 -18.56 -9.45
N LEU A 69 -6.05 -18.57 -10.03
CA LEU A 69 -7.25 -17.99 -9.46
C LEU A 69 -8.08 -18.98 -8.62
N THR A 70 -7.59 -20.19 -8.36
CA THR A 70 -8.34 -21.23 -7.63
C THR A 70 -7.73 -21.48 -6.24
N HIS A 71 -8.48 -21.16 -5.19
CA HIS A 71 -8.08 -21.42 -3.80
C HIS A 71 -8.19 -22.91 -3.45
N SER A 72 -7.37 -23.38 -2.51
CA SER A 72 -7.29 -24.79 -2.09
C SER A 72 -8.58 -25.36 -1.47
N SER A 73 -9.52 -24.50 -1.04
CA SER A 73 -10.85 -24.95 -0.60
C SER A 73 -11.73 -25.44 -1.75
N TYR A 74 -11.37 -25.16 -2.99
CA TYR A 74 -12.04 -25.67 -4.18
C TYR A 74 -11.33 -26.93 -4.67
N THR A 75 -11.81 -28.11 -4.24
CA THR A 75 -11.09 -29.40 -4.37
C THR A 75 -11.10 -30.00 -5.77
N ASP A 76 -12.02 -29.56 -6.63
CA ASP A 76 -12.26 -30.18 -7.94
C ASP A 76 -11.29 -29.66 -9.03
N SER A 77 -10.26 -28.91 -8.66
CA SER A 77 -9.31 -28.29 -9.59
C SER A 77 -7.94 -28.07 -8.93
N ALA A 78 -6.91 -27.89 -9.75
CA ALA A 78 -5.59 -27.51 -9.25
C ALA A 78 -5.65 -26.16 -8.52
N SER A 79 -5.06 -26.10 -7.33
CA SER A 79 -5.00 -24.88 -6.53
C SER A 79 -3.79 -24.01 -6.90
N TYR A 80 -3.86 -22.74 -6.51
CA TYR A 80 -2.82 -21.75 -6.79
C TYR A 80 -1.49 -22.03 -6.07
N GLN A 81 -1.44 -22.90 -5.06
CA GLN A 81 -0.33 -22.99 -4.09
C GLN A 81 1.02 -23.31 -4.74
N ARG A 82 1.04 -24.16 -5.78
CA ARG A 82 2.28 -24.44 -6.53
C ARG A 82 2.76 -23.24 -7.34
N LEU A 83 1.83 -22.45 -7.86
CA LEU A 83 2.13 -21.22 -8.58
C LEU A 83 2.56 -20.12 -7.61
N GLU A 84 1.89 -19.93 -6.47
CA GLU A 84 2.33 -19.03 -5.37
C GLU A 84 3.80 -19.26 -5.03
N PHE A 85 4.18 -20.51 -4.76
CA PHE A 85 5.56 -20.86 -4.42
C PHE A 85 6.60 -20.38 -5.46
N VAL A 86 6.30 -20.55 -6.76
CA VAL A 86 7.17 -20.06 -7.84
C VAL A 86 7.09 -18.54 -7.96
N GLY A 87 5.91 -17.99 -7.72
CA GLY A 87 5.55 -16.59 -7.89
C GLY A 87 6.27 -15.67 -6.93
N ASP A 88 6.34 -16.04 -5.65
CA ASP A 88 7.09 -15.31 -4.63
C ASP A 88 8.55 -15.09 -5.06
N ALA A 89 9.22 -16.18 -5.48
CA ALA A 89 10.60 -16.13 -5.94
C ALA A 89 10.75 -15.32 -7.25
N ALA A 90 9.89 -15.57 -8.25
CA ALA A 90 9.99 -14.93 -9.55
C ALA A 90 9.69 -13.43 -9.50
N LEU A 91 8.60 -13.04 -8.83
CA LEU A 91 8.22 -11.63 -8.65
C LEU A 91 9.26 -10.90 -7.80
N GLY A 92 9.74 -11.54 -6.73
CA GLY A 92 10.78 -10.98 -5.88
C GLY A 92 12.09 -10.72 -6.61
N LEU A 93 12.49 -11.61 -7.52
CA LEU A 93 13.69 -11.44 -8.35
C LEU A 93 13.49 -10.38 -9.44
N ALA A 94 12.34 -10.40 -10.13
CA ALA A 94 12.00 -9.40 -11.15
C ALA A 94 12.02 -7.97 -10.59
N LEU A 95 11.43 -7.79 -9.39
CA LEU A 95 11.47 -6.51 -8.69
C LEU A 95 12.90 -6.15 -8.26
N ALA A 96 13.67 -7.11 -7.72
CA ALA A 96 15.05 -6.85 -7.31
C ALA A 96 15.92 -6.37 -8.49
N GLU A 97 15.79 -7.01 -9.66
CA GLU A 97 16.46 -6.60 -10.89
C GLU A 97 16.04 -5.18 -11.31
N TYR A 98 14.75 -4.85 -11.21
CA TYR A 98 14.24 -3.52 -11.51
C TYR A 98 14.81 -2.45 -10.57
N ILE A 99 14.77 -2.68 -9.25
CA ILE A 99 15.28 -1.73 -8.25
C ILE A 99 16.79 -1.55 -8.43
N PHE A 100 17.55 -2.63 -8.59
CA PHE A 100 19.00 -2.59 -8.78
C PHE A 100 19.42 -1.73 -9.98
N ARG A 101 18.69 -1.84 -11.10
CA ARG A 101 18.94 -1.02 -12.29
C ARG A 101 18.46 0.43 -12.15
N THR A 102 17.34 0.64 -11.49
CA THR A 102 16.73 1.97 -11.33
C THR A 102 17.54 2.84 -10.37
N TYR A 103 18.17 2.22 -9.37
CA TYR A 103 18.85 2.92 -8.30
C TYR A 103 20.31 2.45 -8.09
N PRO A 104 21.22 2.71 -9.05
CA PRO A 104 22.59 2.19 -9.01
C PRO A 104 23.45 2.75 -7.86
N GLY A 105 23.02 3.84 -7.21
CA GLY A 105 23.74 4.50 -6.12
C GLY A 105 23.30 4.10 -4.71
N LEU A 106 22.30 3.22 -4.56
CA LEU A 106 21.81 2.83 -3.23
C LEU A 106 22.63 1.69 -2.64
N ASP A 107 22.77 1.70 -1.32
CA ASP A 107 23.44 0.63 -0.60
C ASP A 107 22.56 -0.64 -0.47
N PRO A 108 23.15 -1.81 -0.18
CA PRO A 108 22.41 -3.07 -0.07
C PRO A 108 21.26 -3.06 0.94
N GLY A 109 21.36 -2.29 2.03
CA GLY A 109 20.31 -2.14 3.03
C GLY A 109 19.12 -1.36 2.48
N GLN A 110 19.36 -0.26 1.79
CA GLN A 110 18.32 0.52 1.10
C GLN A 110 17.62 -0.30 0.00
N LEU A 111 18.37 -1.06 -0.79
CA LEU A 111 17.81 -1.97 -1.81
C LEU A 111 16.91 -3.04 -1.17
N SER A 112 17.35 -3.62 -0.06
CA SER A 112 16.59 -4.62 0.69
C SER A 112 15.31 -4.02 1.29
N LEU A 113 15.38 -2.79 1.79
CA LEU A 113 14.22 -2.06 2.31
C LEU A 113 13.19 -1.78 1.21
N LEU A 114 13.63 -1.29 0.04
CA LEU A 114 12.75 -1.05 -1.11
C LEU A 114 12.08 -2.34 -1.58
N ARG A 115 12.86 -3.43 -1.67
CA ARG A 115 12.31 -4.74 -2.03
C ARG A 115 11.24 -5.17 -1.02
N ALA A 116 11.56 -5.17 0.27
CA ALA A 116 10.65 -5.60 1.32
C ALA A 116 9.34 -4.77 1.36
N ALA A 117 9.41 -3.46 1.13
CA ALA A 117 8.22 -2.62 1.06
C ALA A 117 7.28 -3.00 -0.09
N ASN A 118 7.84 -3.32 -1.26
CA ASN A 118 7.07 -3.57 -2.47
C ASN A 118 6.53 -5.01 -2.61
N ILE A 119 7.19 -6.01 -2.03
CA ILE A 119 6.72 -7.42 -2.05
C ILE A 119 6.28 -7.94 -0.67
N SER A 120 5.89 -7.04 0.24
CA SER A 120 5.26 -7.47 1.49
C SER A 120 3.86 -8.03 1.22
N THR A 121 3.41 -8.99 2.04
CA THR A 121 2.03 -9.51 2.02
C THR A 121 1.00 -8.38 2.06
N GLU A 122 1.26 -7.34 2.85
CA GLU A 122 0.40 -6.16 2.94
C GLU A 122 0.32 -5.42 1.59
N ASN A 123 1.46 -5.12 0.96
CA ASN A 123 1.47 -4.39 -0.31
C ASN A 123 0.86 -5.22 -1.44
N LEU A 124 1.18 -6.51 -1.54
CA LEU A 124 0.61 -7.41 -2.54
C LEU A 124 -0.90 -7.59 -2.35
N ALA A 125 -1.38 -7.67 -1.11
CA ALA A 125 -2.82 -7.68 -0.85
C ALA A 125 -3.50 -6.38 -1.30
N ARG A 126 -2.86 -5.22 -1.10
CA ARG A 126 -3.37 -3.94 -1.60
C ARG A 126 -3.36 -3.84 -3.12
N VAL A 127 -2.37 -4.43 -3.79
CA VAL A 127 -2.35 -4.59 -5.25
C VAL A 127 -3.55 -5.42 -5.70
N ALA A 128 -3.84 -6.54 -5.04
CA ALA A 128 -5.01 -7.37 -5.34
C ALA A 128 -6.33 -6.60 -5.18
N VAL A 129 -6.46 -5.77 -4.14
CA VAL A 129 -7.64 -4.92 -3.92
C VAL A 129 -7.75 -3.82 -4.97
N ARG A 130 -6.67 -3.10 -5.26
CA ARG A 130 -6.64 -1.98 -6.22
C ARG A 130 -7.08 -2.41 -7.62
N HIS A 131 -6.73 -3.62 -8.00
CA HIS A 131 -7.06 -4.19 -9.30
C HIS A 131 -8.24 -5.17 -9.25
N GLU A 132 -8.95 -5.23 -8.12
CA GLU A 132 -10.14 -6.07 -7.92
C GLU A 132 -9.92 -7.57 -8.23
N LEU A 133 -8.67 -8.06 -8.16
CA LEU A 133 -8.32 -9.44 -8.47
C LEU A 133 -9.06 -10.45 -7.58
N TYR A 134 -9.37 -10.03 -6.34
CA TYR A 134 -10.10 -10.85 -5.38
C TYR A 134 -11.53 -11.21 -5.84
N LEU A 135 -12.14 -10.43 -6.73
CA LEU A 135 -13.46 -10.73 -7.31
C LEU A 135 -13.44 -11.91 -8.28
N HIS A 136 -12.25 -12.29 -8.75
CA HIS A 136 -12.04 -13.34 -9.74
C HIS A 136 -11.50 -14.63 -9.14
N VAL A 137 -11.36 -14.70 -7.81
CA VAL A 137 -10.87 -15.88 -7.10
C VAL A 137 -12.02 -16.87 -6.91
N ARG A 138 -11.80 -18.12 -7.33
CA ARG A 138 -12.71 -19.24 -7.10
C ARG A 138 -12.36 -19.93 -5.78
N HIS A 139 -13.30 -19.95 -4.85
CA HIS A 139 -13.15 -20.60 -3.54
C HIS A 139 -14.49 -21.08 -2.97
N ASN A 140 -14.46 -22.10 -2.11
CA ASN A 140 -15.61 -22.58 -1.33
C ASN A 140 -15.39 -22.30 0.17
N ALA A 141 -15.11 -21.03 0.53
CA ALA A 141 -14.74 -20.65 1.89
C ALA A 141 -15.44 -19.34 2.32
N PRO A 142 -16.65 -19.40 2.91
CA PRO A 142 -17.42 -18.20 3.26
C PRO A 142 -16.75 -17.30 4.32
N SER A 143 -15.95 -17.90 5.21
CA SER A 143 -15.20 -17.14 6.23
C SER A 143 -14.10 -16.27 5.62
N LEU A 144 -13.72 -16.52 4.37
CA LEU A 144 -12.76 -15.72 3.65
C LEU A 144 -13.40 -14.42 3.13
N ASP A 145 -14.64 -14.47 2.67
CA ASP A 145 -15.37 -13.30 2.16
C ASP A 145 -15.46 -12.19 3.21
N ALA A 146 -15.74 -12.56 4.46
CA ALA A 146 -15.80 -11.60 5.57
C ALA A 146 -14.45 -10.90 5.79
N LYS A 147 -13.34 -11.65 5.77
CA LYS A 147 -11.98 -11.11 5.97
C LYS A 147 -11.53 -10.25 4.80
N ILE A 148 -11.83 -10.67 3.57
CA ILE A 148 -11.53 -9.87 2.37
C ILE A 148 -12.33 -8.57 2.42
N SER A 149 -13.63 -8.65 2.71
CA SER A 149 -14.51 -7.48 2.78
C SER A 149 -14.05 -6.48 3.85
N GLU A 150 -13.70 -6.96 5.05
CA GLU A 150 -13.15 -6.13 6.13
C GLU A 150 -11.87 -5.39 5.67
N PHE A 151 -10.94 -6.11 5.03
CA PHE A 151 -9.71 -5.51 4.53
C PHE A 151 -9.94 -4.52 3.39
N VAL A 152 -10.83 -4.84 2.44
CA VAL A 152 -11.19 -3.95 1.33
C VAL A 152 -11.78 -2.63 1.85
N LEU A 153 -12.70 -2.70 2.81
CA LEU A 153 -13.28 -1.51 3.43
C LEU A 153 -12.21 -0.69 4.15
N ALA A 154 -11.33 -1.33 4.92
CA ALA A 154 -10.22 -0.65 5.59
C ALA A 154 -9.29 0.07 4.61
N VAL A 155 -8.95 -0.57 3.48
CA VAL A 155 -8.11 0.04 2.43
C VAL A 155 -8.82 1.22 1.74
N GLN A 156 -10.14 1.17 1.57
CA GLN A 156 -10.93 2.25 0.94
C GLN A 156 -11.12 3.46 1.86
N GLU A 157 -11.17 3.26 3.17
CA GLU A 157 -11.30 4.34 4.16
C GLU A 157 -9.96 5.05 4.43
N GLU A 158 -8.84 4.44 4.08
CA GLU A 158 -7.50 5.02 4.25
C GLU A 158 -7.22 6.16 3.27
N ILE A 159 -6.86 7.33 3.80
CA ILE A 159 -6.49 8.50 3.00
C ILE A 159 -4.98 8.43 2.69
N GLY A 160 -4.63 8.07 1.45
CA GLY A 160 -3.25 8.09 0.93
C GLY A 160 -2.60 6.70 0.81
N ALA A 161 -1.38 6.66 0.26
CA ALA A 161 -0.62 5.42 0.13
C ALA A 161 -0.11 4.97 1.50
N VAL A 162 -0.52 3.79 1.98
CA VAL A 162 0.01 3.16 3.22
C VAL A 162 1.03 2.11 2.82
N THR A 163 2.28 2.27 3.27
CA THR A 163 3.39 1.44 2.73
C THR A 163 3.81 0.25 3.60
N TYR A 164 3.35 0.18 4.86
CA TYR A 164 3.94 -0.73 5.84
C TYR A 164 2.96 -1.61 6.64
N CYS A 165 1.80 -1.09 7.05
CA CYS A 165 0.72 -1.88 7.67
C CYS A 165 -0.52 -0.99 7.80
N GLY A 166 -1.65 -1.44 7.27
CA GLY A 166 -2.95 -0.79 7.46
C GLY A 166 -3.52 -0.95 8.88
N SER A 167 -4.76 -0.51 9.04
CA SER A 167 -5.52 -0.69 10.29
C SER A 167 -5.92 -2.16 10.54
N VAL A 168 -5.95 -2.98 9.49
CA VAL A 168 -6.33 -4.40 9.51
C VAL A 168 -5.26 -5.24 8.80
N LYS A 169 -4.89 -6.39 9.35
CA LYS A 169 -3.99 -7.36 8.69
C LYS A 169 -4.56 -7.82 7.36
N ALA A 170 -3.73 -7.68 6.32
CA ALA A 170 -3.95 -8.29 5.03
C ALA A 170 -4.28 -9.81 5.11
N PRO A 171 -5.41 -10.24 4.52
CA PRO A 171 -5.67 -11.65 4.26
C PRO A 171 -4.58 -12.23 3.35
N LYS A 172 -3.87 -13.27 3.82
CA LYS A 172 -2.71 -13.84 3.08
C LYS A 172 -3.06 -14.24 1.65
N ILE A 173 -4.28 -14.77 1.43
CA ILE A 173 -4.75 -15.15 0.10
C ILE A 173 -4.60 -14.03 -0.94
N LEU A 174 -4.80 -12.77 -0.56
CA LEU A 174 -4.73 -11.67 -1.53
C LEU A 174 -3.31 -11.50 -2.07
N ALA A 175 -2.29 -11.67 -1.22
CA ALA A 175 -0.90 -11.71 -1.66
C ALA A 175 -0.62 -12.97 -2.48
N ASP A 176 -1.06 -14.14 -1.99
CA ASP A 176 -0.83 -15.42 -2.67
C ASP A 176 -1.38 -15.43 -4.10
N ILE A 177 -2.51 -14.75 -4.34
CA ILE A 177 -3.12 -14.65 -5.67
C ILE A 177 -2.29 -13.75 -6.60
N VAL A 178 -1.71 -12.66 -6.09
CA VAL A 178 -0.82 -11.82 -6.92
C VAL A 178 0.43 -12.61 -7.31
N GLU A 179 1.00 -13.36 -6.36
CA GLU A 179 2.15 -14.23 -6.59
C GLU A 179 1.81 -15.37 -7.58
N SER A 180 0.66 -16.04 -7.40
CA SER A 180 0.25 -17.13 -8.28
C SER A 180 -0.01 -16.66 -9.71
N VAL A 181 -0.61 -15.48 -9.89
CA VAL A 181 -0.80 -14.87 -11.22
C VAL A 181 0.54 -14.46 -11.82
N ALA A 182 1.49 -13.97 -11.02
CA ALA A 182 2.86 -13.69 -11.47
C ALA A 182 3.54 -14.97 -11.99
N ALA A 183 3.43 -16.07 -11.25
CA ALA A 183 3.94 -17.35 -11.69
C ALA A 183 3.26 -17.86 -12.97
N ALA A 184 1.94 -17.69 -13.10
CA ALA A 184 1.23 -18.08 -14.31
C ALA A 184 1.80 -17.36 -15.54
N VAL A 185 2.01 -16.04 -15.46
CA VAL A 185 2.65 -15.26 -16.54
C VAL A 185 4.09 -15.72 -16.78
N TYR A 186 4.85 -15.94 -15.71
CA TYR A 186 6.24 -16.37 -15.79
C TYR A 186 6.39 -17.72 -16.51
N VAL A 187 5.53 -18.69 -16.19
CA VAL A 187 5.49 -20.00 -16.84
C VAL A 187 5.02 -19.89 -18.29
N ASP A 188 3.96 -19.12 -18.56
CA ASP A 188 3.43 -18.92 -19.92
C ASP A 188 4.43 -18.21 -20.84
N CYS A 189 5.32 -17.39 -20.27
CA CYS A 189 6.43 -16.74 -20.95
C CYS A 189 7.71 -17.60 -21.02
N ASN A 190 7.63 -18.90 -20.72
CA ASN A 190 8.78 -19.82 -20.72
C ASN A 190 9.91 -19.35 -19.78
N TYR A 191 9.54 -18.91 -18.58
CA TYR A 191 10.45 -18.49 -17.52
C TYR A 191 11.30 -17.24 -17.87
N ASP A 192 10.76 -16.32 -18.67
CA ASP A 192 11.38 -15.02 -18.96
C ASP A 192 11.01 -13.96 -17.91
N LEU A 193 11.97 -13.59 -17.06
CA LEU A 193 11.82 -12.55 -16.02
C LEU A 193 11.52 -11.15 -16.59
N LYS A 194 12.08 -10.80 -17.75
CA LYS A 194 11.85 -9.48 -18.37
C LYS A 194 10.43 -9.40 -18.91
N ALA A 195 9.94 -10.48 -19.50
CA ALA A 195 8.55 -10.58 -19.95
C ALA A 195 7.58 -10.50 -18.77
N LEU A 196 7.86 -11.25 -17.68
CA LEU A 196 7.09 -11.16 -16.44
C LEU A 196 7.03 -9.72 -15.93
N TRP A 197 8.17 -9.07 -15.75
CA TRP A 197 8.21 -7.71 -15.23
C TRP A 197 7.49 -6.70 -16.12
N LYS A 198 7.58 -6.86 -17.45
CA LYS A 198 6.86 -5.99 -18.40
C LYS A 198 5.35 -6.04 -18.20
N VAL A 199 4.80 -7.22 -17.93
CA VAL A 199 3.37 -7.41 -17.65
C VAL A 199 3.02 -6.90 -16.25
N PHE A 200 3.81 -7.28 -15.25
CA PHE A 200 3.48 -7.02 -13.85
C PHE A 200 3.81 -5.61 -13.36
N LYS A 201 4.71 -4.88 -14.03
CA LYS A 201 5.09 -3.53 -13.61
C LYS A 201 3.88 -2.62 -13.45
N LEU A 202 2.96 -2.63 -14.42
CA LEU A 202 1.75 -1.78 -14.37
C LEU A 202 0.81 -2.17 -13.22
N LEU A 203 0.76 -3.44 -12.86
CA LEU A 203 -0.03 -3.95 -11.74
C LEU A 203 0.57 -3.53 -10.38
N MET A 204 1.89 -3.44 -10.32
CA MET A 204 2.63 -3.07 -9.10
C MET A 204 2.63 -1.56 -8.83
N GLU A 205 2.22 -0.71 -9.77
CA GLU A 205 2.21 0.74 -9.56
C GLU A 205 1.10 1.18 -8.57
N PRO A 206 1.36 2.18 -7.71
CA PRO A 206 2.64 2.87 -7.54
C PRO A 206 3.67 2.01 -6.79
N ILE A 207 4.89 1.93 -7.33
CA ILE A 207 6.02 1.27 -6.67
C ILE A 207 6.55 2.18 -5.55
N ALA A 208 6.71 1.65 -4.34
CA ALA A 208 7.28 2.38 -3.22
C ALA A 208 8.74 2.77 -3.49
N THR A 209 9.04 4.05 -3.28
CA THR A 209 10.37 4.67 -3.46
C THR A 209 10.95 5.08 -2.11
N LEU A 210 12.26 5.34 -2.03
CA LEU A 210 12.88 5.76 -0.76
C LEU A 210 12.25 7.04 -0.20
N GLU A 211 11.84 7.96 -1.06
CA GLU A 211 11.12 9.16 -0.65
C GLU A 211 9.79 8.81 0.06
N THR A 212 9.00 7.92 -0.54
CA THR A 212 7.74 7.46 0.11
C THR A 212 8.02 6.72 1.42
N LEU A 213 9.11 5.95 1.50
CA LEU A 213 9.50 5.23 2.70
C LEU A 213 10.00 6.18 3.80
N HIS A 214 10.74 7.24 3.45
CA HIS A 214 11.22 8.26 4.37
C HIS A 214 10.08 9.13 4.90
N ASN A 215 9.07 9.41 4.07
CA ASN A 215 7.89 10.18 4.49
C ASN A 215 6.95 9.37 5.39
N GLN A 216 7.06 8.05 5.41
CA GLN A 216 6.28 7.15 6.27
C GLN A 216 7.16 6.12 6.98
N PRO A 217 8.18 6.52 7.76
CA PRO A 217 9.20 5.58 8.20
C PRO A 217 8.61 4.50 9.13
N GLN A 218 9.11 3.28 9.02
CA GLN A 218 8.65 2.14 9.85
C GLN A 218 8.83 2.49 11.33
N PRO A 219 7.75 2.56 12.14
CA PRO A 219 7.84 3.04 13.51
C PRO A 219 8.78 2.19 14.38
N VAL A 220 8.80 0.88 14.16
CA VAL A 220 9.68 -0.03 14.91
C VAL A 220 11.14 0.25 14.58
N THR A 221 11.51 0.26 13.30
CA THR A 221 12.89 0.54 12.87
C THR A 221 13.34 1.92 13.32
N THR A 222 12.48 2.93 13.15
CA THR A 222 12.75 4.32 13.57
C THR A 222 13.02 4.41 15.07
N LEU A 223 12.25 3.68 15.89
CA LEU A 223 12.46 3.61 17.33
C LEU A 223 13.83 3.01 17.68
N PHE A 224 14.20 1.89 17.06
CA PHE A 224 15.50 1.26 17.29
C PHE A 224 16.65 2.19 16.88
N GLU A 225 16.58 2.80 15.69
CA GLU A 225 17.59 3.75 15.22
C GLU A 225 17.70 4.99 16.12
N PHE A 226 16.55 5.53 16.55
CA PHE A 226 16.50 6.69 17.44
C PHE A 226 17.17 6.39 18.78
N CYS A 227 16.79 5.29 19.43
CA CYS A 227 17.37 4.91 20.72
C CYS A 227 18.85 4.51 20.59
N GLN A 228 19.25 3.82 19.52
CA GLN A 228 20.64 3.47 19.27
C GLN A 228 21.52 4.72 19.14
N LYS A 229 21.06 5.77 18.46
CA LYS A 229 21.77 7.07 18.36
C LYS A 229 21.94 7.75 19.72
N LEU A 230 21.01 7.53 20.64
CA LEU A 230 21.07 8.04 22.01
C LEU A 230 21.84 7.11 22.96
N GLY A 231 22.37 5.98 22.48
CA GLY A 231 23.03 4.98 23.32
C GLY A 231 22.07 4.21 24.25
N LYS A 232 20.76 4.24 23.97
CA LYS A 232 19.71 3.60 24.78
C LYS A 232 19.37 2.21 24.25
N GLN A 233 19.10 1.26 25.14
CA GLN A 233 18.67 -0.08 24.79
C GLN A 233 17.15 -0.16 24.66
N VAL A 234 16.65 -0.76 23.58
CA VAL A 234 15.21 -0.95 23.33
C VAL A 234 14.83 -2.42 23.42
N ASP A 235 13.84 -2.72 24.25
CA ASP A 235 13.23 -4.04 24.35
C ASP A 235 11.73 -3.96 24.08
N ILE A 236 11.24 -4.78 23.16
CA ILE A 236 9.80 -4.89 22.90
C ILE A 236 9.31 -6.24 23.42
N LYS A 237 8.57 -6.21 24.53
CA LYS A 237 7.95 -7.40 25.12
C LYS A 237 6.56 -7.61 24.54
N HIS A 238 6.21 -8.88 24.32
CA HIS A 238 4.93 -9.26 23.76
C HIS A 238 4.27 -10.30 24.66
N TRP A 239 2.97 -10.16 24.88
CA TRP A 239 2.15 -11.15 25.57
C TRP A 239 0.71 -11.07 25.11
N ARG A 240 -0.10 -12.05 25.51
CA ARG A 240 -1.50 -12.17 25.10
C ARG A 240 -2.41 -12.10 26.32
N LYS A 241 -3.49 -11.33 26.22
CA LYS A 241 -4.56 -11.26 27.23
C LYS A 241 -5.89 -11.53 26.55
N GLY A 242 -6.38 -12.77 26.64
CA GLY A 242 -7.58 -13.21 25.92
C GLY A 242 -7.40 -13.19 24.41
N SER A 243 -8.32 -12.52 23.69
CA SER A 243 -8.23 -12.34 22.23
C SER A 243 -7.22 -11.26 21.78
N LYS A 244 -6.72 -10.43 22.71
CA LYS A 244 -5.86 -9.29 22.38
C LYS A 244 -4.38 -9.60 22.61
N ASN A 245 -3.56 -9.29 21.62
CA ASN A 245 -2.10 -9.23 21.70
C ASN A 245 -1.68 -7.86 22.21
N ILE A 246 -0.77 -7.83 23.17
CA ILE A 246 -0.24 -6.60 23.77
C ILE A 246 1.24 -6.56 23.47
N ALA A 247 1.71 -5.42 22.96
CA ALA A 247 3.11 -5.13 22.78
C ALA A 247 3.47 -3.90 23.63
N SER A 248 4.56 -4.02 24.38
CA SER A 248 5.05 -2.94 25.24
C SER A 248 6.53 -2.70 24.99
N VAL A 249 6.85 -1.44 24.78
CA VAL A 249 8.17 -0.94 24.46
C VAL A 249 8.83 -0.43 25.74
N TYR A 250 9.99 -0.99 26.04
CA TYR A 250 10.85 -0.57 27.14
C TYR A 250 12.12 0.06 26.56
N VAL A 251 12.54 1.19 27.14
CA VAL A 251 13.81 1.85 26.82
C VAL A 251 14.60 1.97 28.12
N ASP A 252 15.78 1.39 28.17
CA ASP A 252 16.62 1.26 29.38
C ASP A 252 15.84 0.72 30.60
N GLY A 253 14.97 -0.26 30.36
CA GLY A 253 14.11 -0.87 31.38
C GLY A 253 12.83 -0.11 31.73
N ASN A 254 12.65 1.13 31.25
CA ASN A 254 11.46 1.94 31.51
C ASN A 254 10.38 1.73 30.46
N LEU A 255 9.14 1.51 30.89
CA LEU A 255 8.00 1.37 29.97
C LEU A 255 7.66 2.71 29.32
N ILE A 256 7.84 2.81 28.01
CA ILE A 256 7.57 4.03 27.24
C ILE A 256 6.20 3.94 26.55
N GLY A 257 5.96 2.90 25.76
CA GLY A 257 4.73 2.75 24.96
C GLY A 257 4.11 1.37 25.15
N SER A 258 2.78 1.27 25.06
CA SER A 258 2.09 -0.01 25.18
C SER A 258 0.77 0.01 24.41
N CYS A 259 0.66 -0.83 23.40
CA CYS A 259 -0.55 -0.94 22.60
C CYS A 259 -1.09 -2.37 22.58
N SER A 260 -2.41 -2.49 22.48
CA SER A 260 -3.10 -3.77 22.31
C SER A 260 -3.83 -3.81 20.97
N SER A 261 -3.74 -4.93 20.27
CA SER A 261 -4.50 -5.20 19.05
C SER A 261 -4.85 -6.69 18.99
N GLU A 262 -5.85 -7.08 18.21
CA GLU A 262 -6.10 -8.49 17.92
C GLU A 262 -4.92 -9.12 17.19
N GLN A 263 -4.07 -8.31 16.56
CA GLN A 263 -2.95 -8.74 15.73
C GLN A 263 -1.63 -8.29 16.35
N LYS A 264 -0.72 -9.24 16.52
CA LYS A 264 0.59 -9.04 17.16
C LYS A 264 1.40 -7.94 16.46
N GLU A 265 1.38 -7.91 15.14
CA GLU A 265 2.22 -7.01 14.34
C GLU A 265 1.71 -5.57 14.41
N ILE A 266 0.38 -5.38 14.39
CA ILE A 266 -0.25 -4.08 14.60
C ILE A 266 -0.01 -3.59 16.04
N ALA A 267 -0.14 -4.46 17.04
CA ALA A 267 0.16 -4.10 18.43
C ALA A 267 1.60 -3.58 18.56
N LYS A 268 2.57 -4.28 17.96
CA LYS A 268 3.98 -3.90 17.95
C LYS A 268 4.21 -2.55 17.28
N LEU A 269 3.63 -2.36 16.09
CA LEU A 269 3.78 -1.15 15.30
C LEU A 269 3.19 0.07 16.02
N ASN A 270 2.00 -0.07 16.60
CA ASN A 270 1.34 1.00 17.34
C ASN A 270 2.04 1.31 18.68
N ALA A 271 2.56 0.29 19.38
CA ALA A 271 3.35 0.50 20.59
C ALA A 271 4.65 1.27 20.29
N ALA A 272 5.30 1.00 19.14
CA ALA A 272 6.45 1.76 18.69
C ALA A 272 6.09 3.20 18.29
N LYS A 273 4.96 3.43 17.61
CA LYS A 273 4.44 4.78 17.34
C LYS A 273 4.21 5.58 18.63
N GLU A 274 3.56 4.97 19.62
CA GLU A 274 3.31 5.59 20.91
C GLU A 274 4.62 5.90 21.65
N ALA A 275 5.59 4.98 21.61
CA ALA A 275 6.89 5.19 22.22
C ALA A 275 7.65 6.36 21.58
N LEU A 276 7.71 6.42 20.25
CA LEU A 276 8.30 7.54 19.51
C LEU A 276 7.62 8.87 19.88
N GLN A 277 6.29 8.88 19.96
CA GLN A 277 5.53 10.08 20.36
C GLN A 277 5.79 10.52 21.80
N LYS A 278 6.31 9.67 22.69
CA LYS A 278 6.65 10.02 24.08
C LYS A 278 8.13 10.37 24.28
N LEU A 279 8.99 9.82 23.44
CA LEU A 279 10.43 10.14 23.43
C LEU A 279 10.71 11.46 22.70
N TRP A 280 9.96 11.76 21.64
CA TRP A 280 10.11 12.99 20.87
C TRP A 280 9.76 14.30 21.65
N PRO A 281 8.77 14.33 22.57
CA PRO A 281 8.45 15.55 23.32
C PRO A 281 9.40 15.85 24.48
N SER A 282 10.16 14.88 24.97
CA SER A 282 10.91 14.99 26.23
C SER A 282 12.37 15.40 26.08
N GLU A 283 13.03 15.10 24.96
CA GLU A 283 14.48 15.37 24.78
C GLU A 283 14.82 16.39 23.67
N PHE A 284 13.82 16.91 22.95
CA PHE A 284 14.02 17.89 21.86
C PHE A 284 14.21 19.35 22.32
N SER A 285 14.43 19.60 23.61
CA SER A 285 14.86 20.92 24.09
C SER A 285 16.33 21.23 23.76
N GLU A 286 17.18 20.22 23.47
CA GLU A 286 18.63 20.47 23.36
C GLU A 286 19.36 19.86 22.14
N MET A 287 18.72 19.07 21.28
CA MET A 287 19.40 18.57 20.07
C MET A 287 19.12 19.44 18.84
N LYS A 288 20.06 20.34 18.55
CA LYS A 288 20.27 20.89 17.21
C LYS A 288 20.60 19.73 16.26
N ILE A 289 19.59 19.27 15.51
CA ILE A 289 19.84 18.48 14.32
C ILE A 289 20.34 19.45 13.26
N GLU A 290 21.65 19.46 13.02
CA GLU A 290 22.21 19.99 11.77
C GLU A 290 21.72 19.10 10.63
N VAL A 291 20.59 19.50 10.04
CA VAL A 291 20.18 19.03 8.74
C VAL A 291 21.18 19.62 7.74
N ARG A 292 22.13 18.81 7.28
CA ARG A 292 22.81 19.07 6.01
C ARG A 292 21.82 18.81 4.88
N SER A 293 20.91 19.76 4.64
CA SER A 293 20.16 19.85 3.40
C SER A 293 21.08 20.48 2.36
N GLY A 294 21.66 19.64 1.52
CA GLY A 294 22.42 20.07 0.34
C GLY A 294 21.53 20.58 -0.80
N SER A 295 20.40 21.23 -0.51
CA SER A 295 19.61 21.95 -1.51
C SER A 295 19.84 23.45 -1.33
N VAL A 296 20.58 24.05 -2.27
CA VAL A 296 20.87 25.49 -2.26
C VAL A 296 19.55 26.27 -2.30
N GLU A 297 19.21 26.93 -1.19
CA GLU A 297 18.01 27.75 -1.10
C GLU A 297 18.04 28.87 -2.14
N ILE A 298 16.99 28.97 -2.95
CA ILE A 298 16.91 30.01 -3.96
C ILE A 298 16.62 31.35 -3.27
N GLN A 299 17.59 32.26 -3.31
CA GLN A 299 17.38 33.63 -2.83
C GLN A 299 16.28 34.33 -3.66
N GLY A 300 15.28 34.88 -2.97
CA GLY A 300 14.13 35.54 -3.59
C GLY A 300 13.14 34.58 -4.28
N ALA A 301 13.11 33.31 -3.88
CA ALA A 301 12.21 32.29 -4.42
C ALA A 301 10.74 32.73 -4.46
N LYS A 302 10.27 33.46 -3.44
CA LYS A 302 8.90 33.97 -3.38
C LYS A 302 8.56 34.86 -4.59
N ASN A 303 9.48 35.74 -4.98
CA ASN A 303 9.31 36.64 -6.13
C ASN A 303 9.38 35.86 -7.44
N LYS A 304 10.38 34.97 -7.57
CA LYS A 304 10.55 34.11 -8.75
C LYS A 304 9.34 33.20 -9.01
N LEU A 305 8.73 32.66 -7.96
CA LEU A 305 7.53 31.84 -8.08
C LEU A 305 6.33 32.67 -8.55
N ASN A 306 6.17 33.90 -8.05
CA ASN A 306 5.12 34.81 -8.51
C ASN A 306 5.32 35.24 -9.96
N GLU A 307 6.56 35.51 -10.39
CA GLU A 307 6.91 35.78 -11.78
C GLU A 307 6.59 34.58 -12.69
N LEU A 308 6.89 33.36 -12.23
CA LEU A 308 6.55 32.13 -12.95
C LEU A 308 5.03 31.97 -13.12
N CYS A 309 4.26 32.17 -12.05
CA CYS A 309 2.79 32.13 -12.10
C CYS A 309 2.24 33.16 -13.10
N ALA A 310 2.79 34.38 -13.12
CA ALA A 310 2.39 35.42 -14.08
C ALA A 310 2.72 35.02 -15.52
N LYS A 311 3.93 34.50 -15.77
CA LYS A 311 4.38 34.06 -17.10
C LYS A 311 3.53 32.91 -17.65
N LYS A 312 3.13 31.97 -16.80
CA LYS A 312 2.36 30.77 -17.17
C LYS A 312 0.84 30.96 -17.07
N LYS A 313 0.36 32.17 -16.74
CA LYS A 313 -1.07 32.50 -16.51
C LYS A 313 -1.73 31.61 -15.44
N TRP A 314 -1.00 31.27 -14.39
CA TRP A 314 -1.52 30.54 -13.22
C TRP A 314 -2.07 31.49 -12.17
N CYS A 315 -2.87 30.96 -11.24
CA CYS A 315 -3.26 31.73 -10.07
C CYS A 315 -2.02 32.10 -9.23
N GLN A 316 -2.06 33.27 -8.59
CA GLN A 316 -0.98 33.68 -7.70
C GLN A 316 -0.78 32.69 -6.55
N ALA A 317 0.48 32.51 -6.15
CA ALA A 317 0.84 31.60 -5.07
C ALA A 317 0.25 32.09 -3.74
N LYS A 318 -0.47 31.18 -3.06
CA LYS A 318 -1.08 31.44 -1.75
C LYS A 318 -0.21 30.81 -0.67
N TYR A 319 0.13 31.57 0.36
CA TYR A 319 0.94 31.12 1.48
C TYR A 319 0.06 31.02 2.73
N LYS A 320 0.18 29.90 3.45
CA LYS A 320 -0.48 29.68 4.73
C LYS A 320 0.58 29.35 5.77
N LEU A 321 0.44 29.89 6.98
CA LEU A 321 1.22 29.44 8.12
C LEU A 321 0.66 28.09 8.56
N GLU A 322 1.46 27.04 8.43
CA GLU A 322 1.05 25.69 8.78
C GLU A 322 1.24 25.45 10.28
N ARG A 323 2.40 25.85 10.81
CA ARG A 323 2.72 25.67 12.23
C ARG A 323 3.67 26.77 12.71
N ALA A 324 3.41 27.27 13.92
CA ALA A 324 4.41 28.00 14.70
C ALA A 324 4.87 27.08 15.84
N VAL A 325 6.18 26.85 15.94
CA VAL A 325 6.80 25.95 16.91
C VAL A 325 7.73 26.77 17.81
N GLY A 326 7.73 26.49 19.11
CA GLY A 326 8.64 27.13 20.07
C GLY A 326 7.98 28.21 20.93
N PRO A 327 8.66 28.59 22.03
CA PRO A 327 8.18 29.63 22.94
C PRO A 327 8.16 31.01 22.26
N PRO A 328 7.44 32.01 22.79
CA PRO A 328 7.32 33.34 22.15
C PRO A 328 8.65 34.01 21.82
N HIS A 329 9.72 33.68 22.55
CA HIS A 329 11.08 34.20 22.37
C HIS A 329 11.97 33.39 21.40
N ASP A 330 11.55 32.20 20.95
CA ASP A 330 12.23 31.39 19.91
C ASP A 330 11.19 30.76 18.95
N ARG A 331 10.31 31.62 18.43
CA ARG A 331 9.21 31.19 17.59
C ARG A 331 9.72 30.88 16.18
N LYS A 332 9.58 29.63 15.76
CA LYS A 332 9.89 29.15 14.42
C LYS A 332 8.61 28.94 13.61
N PHE A 333 8.69 29.17 12.31
CA PHE A 333 7.57 29.18 11.39
C PHE A 333 7.80 28.15 10.29
N ILE A 334 6.74 27.44 9.93
CA ILE A 334 6.65 26.59 8.73
C ILE A 334 5.54 27.17 7.86
N SER A 335 5.86 27.50 6.62
CA SER A 335 4.87 27.99 5.66
C SER A 335 4.60 26.95 4.58
N LEU A 336 3.34 26.88 4.17
CA LEU A 336 2.88 26.04 3.07
C LEU A 336 2.48 26.95 1.91
N VAL A 337 2.98 26.65 0.71
CA VAL A 337 2.63 27.35 -0.53
C VAL A 337 1.70 26.50 -1.38
N GLN A 338 0.67 27.13 -1.92
CA GLN A 338 -0.29 26.55 -2.85
C GLN A 338 -0.27 27.30 -4.17
N ILE A 339 -0.24 26.57 -5.28
CA ILE A 339 -0.45 27.12 -6.62
C ILE A 339 -1.51 26.31 -7.37
N VAL A 340 -2.29 26.98 -8.21
CA VAL A 340 -3.30 26.35 -9.06
C VAL A 340 -2.86 26.53 -10.51
N THR A 341 -2.63 25.40 -11.19
CA THR A 341 -2.23 25.34 -12.60
C THR A 341 -3.34 24.71 -13.43
N VAL A 342 -3.15 24.65 -14.75
CA VAL A 342 -4.06 23.94 -15.67
C VAL A 342 -4.08 22.41 -15.45
N ALA A 343 -3.01 21.83 -14.90
CA ALA A 343 -2.87 20.39 -14.65
C ALA A 343 -3.43 19.97 -13.28
N GLY A 344 -3.66 20.93 -12.38
CA GLY A 344 -4.09 20.66 -11.01
C GLY A 344 -3.57 21.67 -9.99
N THR A 345 -3.88 21.43 -8.72
CA THR A 345 -3.42 22.24 -7.59
C THR A 345 -2.24 21.57 -6.91
N TYR A 346 -1.15 22.31 -6.70
CA TYR A 346 0.07 21.82 -6.05
C TYR A 346 0.25 22.49 -4.69
N PHE A 347 0.78 21.73 -3.74
CA PHE A 347 1.07 22.16 -2.38
C PHE A 347 2.48 21.74 -1.98
N THR A 348 3.21 22.60 -1.29
CA THR A 348 4.55 22.28 -0.77
C THR A 348 4.80 23.02 0.53
N ALA A 349 5.40 22.36 1.52
CA ALA A 349 5.85 22.97 2.76
C ALA A 349 7.32 23.39 2.66
N GLY A 350 7.64 24.50 3.31
CA GLY A 350 9.02 24.99 3.48
C GLY A 350 9.68 24.41 4.72
N ASP A 351 11.00 24.61 4.83
CA ASP A 351 11.77 24.29 6.01
C ASP A 351 11.39 25.19 7.20
N ILE A 352 11.77 24.76 8.40
CA ILE A 352 11.58 25.51 9.63
C ILE A 352 12.50 26.75 9.61
N ARG A 353 11.92 27.95 9.77
CA ARG A 353 12.69 29.22 9.82
C ARG A 353 12.30 30.09 11.01
N SER A 354 13.22 30.94 11.46
CA SER A 354 13.01 31.87 12.59
C SER A 354 12.12 33.06 12.23
N ARG A 355 11.93 33.36 10.94
CA ARG A 355 11.05 34.43 10.46
C ARG A 355 10.04 33.89 9.46
N LEU A 356 8.82 34.41 9.51
CA LEU A 356 7.75 34.03 8.59
C LEU A 356 8.15 34.24 7.12
N LYS A 357 8.81 35.36 6.80
CA LYS A 357 9.26 35.67 5.43
C LYS A 357 10.23 34.62 4.88
N ASP A 358 11.10 34.09 5.74
CA ASP A 358 12.09 33.09 5.36
C ASP A 358 11.42 31.71 5.19
N ALA A 359 10.43 31.39 6.03
CA ALA A 359 9.62 30.17 5.90
C ALA A 359 8.83 30.17 4.58
N GLU A 360 8.24 31.30 4.20
CA GLU A 360 7.56 31.47 2.91
C GLU A 360 8.54 31.36 1.74
N ASN A 361 9.74 31.94 1.86
CA ASN A 361 10.77 31.83 0.83
C ASN A 361 11.25 30.39 0.64
N SER A 362 11.44 29.65 1.74
CA SER A 362 11.81 28.24 1.70
C SER A 362 10.70 27.38 1.05
N ALA A 363 9.42 27.62 1.39
CA ALA A 363 8.30 26.94 0.75
C ALA A 363 8.24 27.21 -0.76
N ALA A 364 8.47 28.46 -1.17
CA ALA A 364 8.55 28.86 -2.57
C ALA A 364 9.74 28.21 -3.29
N SER A 365 10.88 28.05 -2.61
CA SER A 365 12.08 27.42 -3.16
C SER A 365 11.81 25.94 -3.48
N ASN A 366 11.21 25.21 -2.55
CA ASN A 366 10.84 23.81 -2.73
C ASN A 366 9.83 23.64 -3.88
N MET A 367 8.82 24.51 -3.95
CA MET A 367 7.86 24.53 -5.05
C MET A 367 8.53 24.81 -6.40
N LEU A 368 9.47 25.76 -6.48
CA LEU A 368 10.22 26.04 -7.70
C LEU A 368 11.10 24.87 -8.15
N HIS A 369 11.64 24.08 -7.22
CA HIS A 369 12.36 22.86 -7.56
C HIS A 369 11.41 21.80 -8.13
N GLY A 370 10.28 21.55 -7.48
CA GLY A 370 9.29 20.57 -7.97
C GLY A 370 8.63 20.94 -9.31
N LEU A 371 8.59 22.23 -9.65
CA LEU A 371 8.05 22.71 -10.94
C LEU A 371 9.06 22.73 -12.09
N ARG A 372 10.35 22.49 -11.84
CA ARG A 372 11.34 22.37 -12.95
C ARG A 372 11.24 21.03 -13.68
N ASP A 373 10.57 20.06 -13.07
CA ASP A 373 10.37 18.71 -13.61
C ASP A 373 9.02 18.56 -14.36
N ILE A 374 8.31 19.68 -14.60
CA ILE A 374 7.02 19.79 -15.32
C ILE A 374 7.15 20.80 -16.46
#